data_AF-A0ABD3E117-F1
#
_entry.id   AF-A0ABD3E117-F1
#
_cell.length_a   1.000
_cell.length_b   1.000
_cell.length_c   1.000
_cell.angle_alpha   90.00
_cell.angle_beta   90.00
_cell.angle_gamma   90.00
#
_symmetry.space_group_name_H-M   'P 1'
#
loop_
_entity.id
_entity.type
_entity.pdbx_description
1 polymer ?
#
loop_
_entity_poly.entity_id
_entity_poly.type
_entity_poly.pdbx_seq_one_letter_code
_entity_poly.pdbx_strand_id
1 'polypeptide(L)' 'MPKDAAFQIANDELMMDGNPRLNLASFVTTWMEPECDKLIMAALNKNYVDMDEHRVTTELQIVVFRKR' A
#
# COMPACT_ATOMS: atom_id res chain seq x y z
N MET A 1 -11.81 -24.39 5.88
CA MET A 1 -11.26 -24.11 4.54
C MET A 1 -9.74 -23.94 4.68
N PRO A 2 -8.91 -24.60 3.85
CA PRO A 2 -7.45 -24.38 3.85
C PRO A 2 -7.11 -22.93 3.45
N LYS A 3 -6.04 -22.37 4.03
CA LYS A 3 -5.60 -20.98 3.76
C LYS A 3 -5.32 -20.72 2.28
N ASP A 4 -4.77 -21.72 1.59
CA ASP A 4 -4.41 -21.59 0.17
C ASP A 4 -5.64 -21.63 -0.73
N ALA A 5 -6.68 -22.38 -0.34
CA ALA A 5 -7.97 -22.39 -1.04
C ALA A 5 -8.70 -21.04 -0.86
N ALA A 6 -8.66 -20.46 0.35
CA ALA A 6 -9.24 -19.14 0.60
C ALA A 6 -8.54 -18.05 -0.23
N PHE A 7 -7.21 -18.09 -0.30
CA PHE A 7 -6.43 -17.17 -1.11
C PHE A 7 -6.75 -17.30 -2.60
N GLN A 8 -6.83 -18.53 -3.13
CA GLN A 8 -7.19 -18.76 -4.54
C GLN A 8 -8.56 -18.19 -4.88
N ILE A 9 -9.58 -18.47 -4.06
CA ILE A 9 -10.93 -17.94 -4.30
C ILE A 9 -10.92 -16.41 -4.36
N ALA A 10 -10.28 -15.76 -3.38
CA ALA A 10 -10.20 -14.29 -3.34
C ALA A 10 -9.40 -13.72 -4.53
N ASN A 11 -8.28 -14.37 -4.90
CA ASN A 11 -7.46 -13.93 -6.01
C ASN A 11 -8.20 -14.08 -7.36
N ASP A 12 -8.93 -15.18 -7.55
CA ASP A 12 -9.68 -15.45 -8.78
C ASP A 12 -10.84 -14.46 -8.96
N GLU A 13 -11.51 -14.06 -7.88
CA GLU A 13 -12.54 -13.01 -7.92
C GLU A 13 -11.94 -11.66 -8.33
N LEU A 14 -10.77 -11.29 -7.79
CA LEU A 14 -10.08 -10.05 -8.14
C LEU A 14 -9.58 -10.00 -9.59
N MET A 15 -9.39 -11.15 -10.26
CA MET A 15 -9.02 -11.18 -11.68
C MET A 15 -10.13 -10.65 -12.60
N MET A 16 -11.36 -10.50 -12.10
CA MET A 16 -12.47 -9.90 -12.85
C MET A 16 -12.40 -8.36 -12.87
N ASP A 17 -11.57 -7.74 -12.01
CA ASP A 17 -11.37 -6.30 -12.01
C ASP A 17 -10.58 -5.82 -13.24
N GLY A 18 -10.91 -4.63 -13.72
CA GLY A 18 -10.20 -4.01 -14.84
C GLY A 18 -8.76 -3.66 -14.49
N ASN A 19 -7.84 -3.76 -15.47
CA ASN A 19 -6.43 -3.44 -15.25
C ASN A 19 -6.26 -1.95 -14.88
N PRO A 20 -5.77 -1.61 -13.66
CA PRO A 20 -5.63 -0.23 -13.22
C PRO A 20 -4.76 0.64 -14.14
N ARG A 21 -3.76 0.05 -14.82
CA ARG A 21 -2.89 0.79 -15.75
C ARG A 21 -3.61 1.26 -17.02
N LEU A 22 -4.74 0.65 -17.35
CA LEU A 22 -5.56 1.02 -18.50
C LEU A 22 -6.73 1.94 -18.08
N ASN A 23 -6.86 2.25 -16.79
CA ASN A 23 -7.88 3.16 -16.29
C ASN A 23 -7.45 4.61 -16.52
N LEU A 24 -8.03 5.25 -17.54
CA LEU A 24 -7.79 6.67 -17.88
C LEU A 24 -8.78 7.63 -17.22
N ALA A 25 -9.77 7.13 -16.48
CA ALA A 25 -10.78 7.95 -15.82
C ALA A 25 -10.36 8.39 -14.40
N SER A 26 -9.40 7.69 -13.79
CA SER A 26 -8.93 7.97 -12.44
C SER A 26 -7.78 8.98 -12.43
N PHE A 27 -7.75 9.84 -11.41
CA PHE A 27 -6.62 10.70 -11.10
C PHE A 27 -5.60 10.05 -10.14
N VAL A 28 -5.92 8.85 -9.62
CA VAL A 28 -5.07 8.14 -8.64
C VAL A 28 -3.92 7.43 -9.34
N THR A 29 -2.75 7.42 -8.71
CA THR A 29 -1.55 6.71 -9.19
C THR A 29 -1.77 5.20 -9.24
N THR A 30 -1.50 4.57 -10.39
CA THR A 30 -1.67 3.12 -10.61
C THR A 30 -0.34 2.38 -10.81
N TRP A 31 0.79 3.07 -10.64
CA TRP A 31 2.12 2.47 -10.70
C TRP A 31 3.12 3.23 -9.84
N MET A 32 4.05 2.49 -9.22
CA MET A 32 5.21 3.02 -8.51
C MET A 32 6.43 2.12 -8.76
N GLU A 33 7.62 2.63 -8.43
CA GLU A 33 8.88 1.89 -8.53
C GLU A 33 8.94 0.69 -7.55
N PRO A 34 9.60 -0.44 -7.90
CA PRO A 34 9.69 -1.62 -7.02
C PRO A 34 10.30 -1.35 -5.65
N GLU A 35 11.17 -0.35 -5.55
CA GLU A 35 11.75 0.13 -4.30
C GLU A 35 10.67 0.66 -3.34
N CYS A 36 9.63 1.32 -3.89
CA CYS A 36 8.52 1.83 -3.12
C CYS A 36 7.62 0.70 -2.59
N ASP A 37 7.39 -0.36 -3.39
CA ASP A 37 6.66 -1.55 -2.95
C ASP A 37 7.36 -2.24 -1.77
N LYS A 38 8.70 -2.34 -1.82
CA LYS A 38 9.49 -2.89 -0.70
C LYS A 38 9.32 -2.06 0.57
N LEU A 39 9.32 -0.73 0.46
CA LEU A 39 9.11 0.17 1.60
C LEU A 39 7.71 0.02 2.19
N ILE A 40 6.67 -0.06 1.35
CA ILE A 40 5.28 -0.26 1.80
C ILE A 40 5.16 -1.60 2.52
N MET A 41 5.65 -2.69 1.93
CA MET A 41 5.53 -4.03 2.53
C MET A 41 6.32 -4.14 3.85
N ALA A 42 7.48 -3.47 3.96
CA ALA A 42 8.25 -3.42 5.20
C ALA A 42 7.62 -2.55 6.31
N ALA A 43 6.70 -1.64 5.94
CA ALA A 43 6.00 -0.75 6.85
C ALA A 43 4.54 -1.14 7.09
N LEU A 44 4.03 -2.21 6.46
CA LEU A 44 2.61 -2.59 6.48
C LEU A 44 2.06 -2.84 7.88
N ASN A 45 2.92 -3.29 8.82
CA ASN A 45 2.56 -3.56 10.21
C ASN A 45 2.82 -2.37 11.16
N LYS A 46 3.26 -1.21 10.65
CA LYS A 46 3.49 -0.02 11.48
C LYS A 46 2.20 0.77 11.62
N ASN A 47 1.72 0.92 12.85
CA ASN A 47 0.53 1.72 13.12
C ASN A 47 0.87 3.22 13.14
N TYR A 48 0.41 3.98 12.15
CA TYR A 48 0.75 5.40 12.03
C TYR A 48 0.36 6.26 13.26
N VAL A 49 -0.72 5.90 13.97
CA VAL A 49 -1.17 6.66 15.16
C VAL A 49 -0.23 6.44 16.35
N ASP A 50 0.58 5.39 16.33
CA ASP A 50 1.45 4.99 17.43
C ASP A 50 2.80 5.74 17.39
N MET A 51 2.75 7.01 17.75
CA MET A 51 3.86 7.95 17.58
C MET A 51 5.05 7.66 18.50
N ASP A 52 4.84 7.00 19.63
CA ASP A 52 5.89 6.72 20.61
C ASP A 52 6.78 5.54 20.19
N GLU A 53 6.18 4.50 19.60
CA GLU A 53 6.78 3.28 19.07
C GLU A 53 7.39 3.49 17.68
N HIS A 54 6.83 4.41 16.90
CA HIS A 54 7.20 4.64 15.50
C HIS A 54 7.67 6.08 15.23
N ARG A 55 8.53 6.59 16.11
CA ARG A 55 9.07 7.98 16.06
C ARG A 55 9.58 8.40 14.69
N VAL A 56 10.30 7.54 13.98
CA VAL A 56 10.84 7.86 12.64
C VAL A 56 9.72 8.01 11.60
N THR A 57 8.63 7.24 11.72
CA THR A 57 7.44 7.40 10.86
C THR A 57 6.80 8.78 11.07
N THR A 58 6.70 9.21 12.32
CA THR A 58 6.21 10.55 12.70
C THR A 58 7.11 11.66 12.16
N GLU A 59 8.43 11.52 12.33
CA GLU A 59 9.41 12.50 11.83
C GLU A 59 9.33 12.64 10.30
N LEU A 60 9.22 11.52 9.58
CA LEU A 60 9.04 11.52 8.13
C LEU A 60 7.77 12.26 7.72
N GLN A 61 6.66 12.05 8.42
CA GLN A 61 5.43 12.79 8.18
C GLN A 61 5.66 14.30 8.37
N ILE A 62 6.27 14.71 9.47
CA ILE A 62 6.54 16.13 9.72
C ILE A 62 7.43 16.74 8.63
N VAL A 63 8.48 16.03 8.19
CA VAL A 63 9.40 16.51 7.14
C VAL A 63 8.70 16.67 5.80
N VAL A 64 7.84 15.72 5.42
CA VAL A 64 7.09 15.78 4.16
C VAL A 64 6.06 16.91 4.19
N PHE A 65 5.34 17.09 5.30
CA PHE A 65 4.30 18.11 5.41
C PHE A 65 4.86 19.52 5.64
N ARG A 66 6.03 19.68 6.25
CA ARG A 66 6.71 20.99 6.40
C ARG A 66 7.29 21.53 5.10
N LYS A 67 7.40 20.72 4.05
CA LYS A 67 7.88 21.16 2.72
C LYS A 67 6.78 21.68 1.80
N ARG A 68 5.55 21.86 2.29
CA ARG A 68 4.46 22.53 1.57
C ARG A 68 4.11 23.87 2.20
#